data_AF-A0A1G9SE75-F1
#
_entry.id   AF-A0A1G9SE75-F1
#
_cell.length_a   1.000
_cell.length_b   1.000
_cell.length_c   1.000
_cell.angle_alpha   90.00
_cell.angle_beta   90.00
_cell.angle_gamma   90.00
#
_symmetry.space_group_name_H-M   'P 1'
#
loop_
_entity.id
_entity.type
_entity.pdbx_description
1 polymer ?
#
loop_
_entity_poly.entity_id
_entity_poly.type
_entity_poly.pdbx_seq_one_letter_code
_entity_poly.pdbx_strand_id
1 'polypeptide(L)'
;MAISGSPAKLARDIADGYLSLTPPVLKQYTPAELKTILNHIALVGRDLRQEKISIEDVPAIKNRNMKLSRLNQNSTVLRAFCKKHRIPI
;
A
#
# COMPACT_ATOMS: atom_id res chain seq x y z
N MET A 1 0.05 -15.69 9.49
CA MET A 1 -1.22 -15.27 10.13
C MET A 1 -2.10 -14.82 8.99
N ALA A 2 -3.27 -15.44 8.76
CA ALA A 2 -4.19 -15.01 7.71
C ALA A 2 -4.33 -13.48 7.81
N ILE A 3 -4.19 -12.75 6.69
CA ILE A 3 -4.44 -11.30 6.66
C ILE A 3 -5.76 -11.07 7.40
N SER A 4 -5.67 -10.51 8.61
CA SER A 4 -6.81 -10.35 9.51
C SER A 4 -7.69 -9.24 8.93
N GLY A 5 -8.58 -9.62 8.01
CA GLY A 5 -9.44 -8.71 7.24
C GLY A 5 -9.19 -8.76 5.73
N SER A 6 -9.72 -7.77 5.01
CA SER A 6 -9.55 -7.67 3.56
C SER A 6 -8.20 -7.03 3.21
N PRO A 7 -7.38 -7.63 2.33
CA PRO A 7 -6.15 -7.01 1.82
C PRO A 7 -6.40 -5.63 1.15
N ALA A 8 -7.59 -5.42 0.60
CA ALA A 8 -8.00 -4.13 0.06
C ALA A 8 -8.19 -3.08 1.15
N LYS A 9 -8.75 -3.46 2.31
CA LYS A 9 -8.88 -2.57 3.47
C LYS A 9 -7.50 -2.16 3.98
N LEU A 10 -6.58 -3.12 4.13
CA LEU A 10 -5.20 -2.84 4.53
C LEU A 10 -4.53 -1.80 3.61
N ALA A 11 -4.67 -1.95 2.29
CA ALA A 11 -4.12 -0.99 1.34
C ALA A 11 -4.77 0.41 1.45
N ARG A 12 -6.08 0.49 1.74
CA ARG A 12 -6.77 1.77 2.01
C ARG A 12 -6.32 2.40 3.31
N ASP A 13 -6.18 1.61 4.38
CA ASP A 13 -5.68 2.08 5.67
C ASP A 13 -4.26 2.66 5.53
N ILE A 14 -3.42 2.08 4.67
CA ILE A 14 -2.11 2.66 4.32
C ILE A 14 -2.26 4.01 3.58
N ALA A 15 -3.15 4.07 2.58
CA ALA A 15 -3.39 5.28 1.81
C ALA A 15 -3.85 6.44 2.71
N ASP A 16 -4.80 6.16 3.61
CA ASP A 16 -5.35 7.15 4.54
C ASP A 16 -4.39 7.47 5.70
N GLY A 17 -3.37 6.64 5.92
CA GLY A 17 -2.31 6.85 6.90
C GLY A 17 -2.58 6.25 8.27
N TYR A 18 -3.56 5.35 8.38
CA TYR A 18 -3.87 4.60 9.60
C TYR A 18 -2.90 3.44 9.85
N LEU A 19 -2.23 2.96 8.80
CA LEU A 19 -1.27 1.86 8.88
C LEU A 19 0.01 2.19 8.10
N SER A 20 1.15 1.70 8.59
CA SER A 20 2.41 1.69 7.85
C SER A 20 3.10 0.33 7.98
N LEU A 21 3.66 -0.15 6.87
CA LEU A 21 4.41 -1.38 6.77
C LEU A 21 5.82 -1.16 7.29
N THR A 22 6.22 -1.98 8.24
CA THR A 22 7.57 -2.00 8.81
C THR A 22 8.09 -3.44 8.82
N PRO A 23 9.40 -3.67 8.86
CA PRO A 23 9.95 -5.03 8.88
C PRO A 23 9.37 -5.94 9.98
N PRO A 24 9.12 -5.48 11.24
CA PRO A 24 8.46 -6.29 12.25
C PRO A 24 7.05 -6.73 11.84
N VAL A 25 6.25 -5.83 11.28
CA VAL A 25 4.90 -6.13 10.78
C VAL A 25 4.95 -7.11 9.61
N LEU A 26 5.92 -6.97 8.71
CA LEU A 26 6.04 -7.83 7.52
C LEU A 26 6.42 -9.28 7.85
N LYS A 27 7.13 -9.51 8.96
CA LYS A 27 7.55 -10.86 9.40
C LYS A 27 6.38 -11.80 9.73
N GLN A 28 5.19 -11.27 10.01
CA GLN A 28 4.03 -12.08 10.40
C GLN A 28 3.25 -12.66 9.19
N TYR A 29 3.58 -12.21 7.99
CA TYR A 29 2.93 -12.61 6.74
C TYR A 29 3.75 -13.66 5.99
N THR A 30 3.04 -14.56 5.33
CA THR A 30 3.61 -15.53 4.39
C THR A 30 4.01 -14.88 3.06
N PRO A 31 4.88 -15.51 2.25
CA PRO A 31 5.19 -15.05 0.90
C PRO A 31 3.97 -14.74 0.02
N ALA A 32 2.96 -15.61 0.07
CA ALA A 32 1.72 -15.43 -0.69
C ALA A 32 0.95 -14.18 -0.21
N GLU A 33 0.88 -13.95 1.10
CA GLU A 33 0.23 -12.78 1.68
C GLU A 33 0.97 -11.48 1.35
N LEU A 34 2.31 -11.49 1.39
CA LEU A 34 3.13 -10.35 0.99
C LEU A 34 2.87 -9.95 -0.47
N LYS A 35 2.78 -10.93 -1.37
CA LYS A 35 2.41 -10.70 -2.77
C LYS A 35 1.00 -10.13 -2.91
N THR A 36 0.04 -10.69 -2.16
CA THR A 36 -1.34 -10.19 -2.12
C THR A 36 -1.42 -8.74 -1.64
N ILE A 37 -0.70 -8.38 -0.58
CA ILE A 37 -0.61 -7.00 -0.06
C ILE A 37 -0.05 -6.07 -1.13
N LEU A 38 1.07 -6.45 -1.77
CA LEU A 38 1.69 -5.66 -2.82
C LEU A 38 0.75 -5.41 -4.01
N ASN A 39 0.01 -6.43 -4.43
CA ASN A 39 -0.98 -6.32 -5.50
C ASN A 39 -2.12 -5.36 -5.13
N HIS A 40 -2.62 -5.41 -3.90
CA HIS A 40 -3.69 -4.51 -3.45
C HIS A 40 -3.22 -3.07 -3.28
N ILE A 41 -1.97 -2.84 -2.84
CA ILE A 41 -1.35 -1.51 -2.85
C ILE A 41 -1.33 -0.94 -4.28
N ALA A 42 -0.96 -1.76 -5.27
CA ALA A 42 -0.96 -1.33 -6.68
C ALA A 42 -2.38 -1.05 -7.19
N LEU A 43 -3.36 -1.87 -6.80
CA LEU A 43 -4.77 -1.73 -7.19
C LEU A 43 -5.36 -0.42 -6.64
N VAL A 44 -5.24 -0.18 -5.33
CA VAL A 44 -5.69 1.08 -4.72
C VAL A 44 -4.95 2.29 -5.29
N GLY A 45 -3.65 2.16 -5.55
CA GLY A 45 -2.88 3.22 -6.21
C GLY A 45 -3.37 3.52 -7.63
N ARG A 46 -3.85 2.52 -8.38
CA ARG A 46 -4.46 2.72 -9.70
C ARG A 46 -5.79 3.45 -9.57
N ASP A 47 -6.64 3.02 -8.65
CA ASP A 47 -7.96 3.63 -8.41
C ASP A 47 -7.81 5.12 -8.07
N LEU A 48 -6.90 5.46 -7.15
CA LEU A 48 -6.60 6.85 -6.79
C LEU A 48 -6.15 7.68 -8.00
N ARG A 49 -5.32 7.14 -8.89
CA ARG A 49 -4.88 7.86 -10.10
C ARG A 49 -6.01 8.07 -11.11
N GLN A 50 -7.01 7.19 -11.12
CA GLN A 50 -8.18 7.29 -11.99
C GLN A 50 -9.26 8.21 -11.44
N GLU A 51 -9.14 8.64 -10.17
CA GLU A 51 -10.04 9.59 -9.55
C GLU A 51 -10.06 10.92 -10.32
N LYS A 52 -11.25 11.31 -10.80
CA LYS A 52 -11.48 12.58 -11.46
C LYS A 52 -11.61 13.67 -10.39
N ILE A 53 -10.60 14.53 -10.31
CA ILE A 53 -10.56 15.67 -9.40
C ILE A 53 -10.54 16.94 -10.25
N SER A 54 -11.34 17.93 -9.89
CA SER A 54 -11.30 19.25 -10.54
C SER A 54 -9.92 19.89 -10.33
N ILE A 55 -9.39 20.55 -11.36
CA ILE A 55 -8.08 21.22 -11.30
C ILE A 55 -8.09 22.38 -10.28
N GLU A 56 -9.27 22.95 -10.03
CA GLU A 56 -9.48 24.04 -9.07
C GLU A 56 -9.47 23.54 -7.62
N ASP A 57 -9.72 22.25 -7.38
CA ASP A 57 -9.71 21.64 -6.05
C ASP A 57 -8.29 21.21 -5.66
N VAL A 58 -7.45 22.21 -5.40
CA VAL A 58 -6.07 22.03 -4.94
C VAL A 58 -5.99 21.16 -3.67
N PRO A 59 -6.87 21.33 -2.64
CA PRO A 59 -6.89 20.43 -1.49
C PRO A 59 -7.09 18.95 -1.84
N ALA A 60 -8.04 18.62 -2.72
CA ALA A 60 -8.28 17.24 -3.14
C ALA A 60 -7.09 16.66 -3.92
N ILE A 61 -6.47 17.44 -4.82
CA ILE A 61 -5.25 17.04 -5.54
C ILE A 61 -4.13 16.70 -4.55
N LYS A 62 -3.90 17.58 -3.57
CA LYS A 62 -2.87 17.37 -2.54
C LYS A 62 -3.16 16.11 -1.73
N ASN A 63 -4.41 15.90 -1.33
CA ASN A 63 -4.81 14.71 -0.59
C ASN A 63 -4.53 13.42 -1.38
N ARG A 64 -4.97 13.35 -2.65
CA ARG A 64 -4.68 12.20 -3.53
C ARG A 64 -3.18 11.93 -3.65
N ASN A 65 -2.38 12.98 -3.86
CA ASN A 65 -0.93 12.86 -3.98
C ASN A 65 -0.28 12.36 -2.68
N MET A 66 -0.77 12.79 -1.51
CA MET A 66 -0.32 12.28 -0.22
C MET A 66 -0.64 10.78 -0.06
N LYS A 67 -1.85 10.35 -0.42
CA LYS A 67 -2.24 8.93 -0.40
C LYS A 67 -1.32 8.09 -1.30
N LEU A 68 -1.07 8.55 -2.52
CA LEU A 68 -0.15 7.89 -3.46
C LEU A 68 1.28 7.82 -2.93
N SER A 69 1.78 8.88 -2.28
CA SER A 69 3.11 8.91 -1.67
C SER A 69 3.24 7.84 -0.58
N ARG A 70 2.23 7.71 0.30
CA ARG A 70 2.21 6.67 1.35
C ARG A 70 2.22 5.26 0.76
N LEU A 71 1.39 5.00 -0.24
CA LEU A 71 1.36 3.71 -0.93
C LEU A 71 2.72 3.37 -1.56
N ASN A 72 3.37 4.34 -2.20
CA ASN A 72 4.70 4.15 -2.79
C ASN A 72 5.76 3.83 -1.74
N GLN A 73 5.80 4.57 -0.63
CA GLN A 73 6.74 4.32 0.47
C GLN A 73 6.56 2.91 1.05
N ASN A 74 5.32 2.49 1.26
CA ASN A 74 4.99 1.17 1.80
C ASN A 74 5.34 0.03 0.83
N SER A 75 5.09 0.21 -0.47
CA SER A 75 5.53 -0.70 -1.54
C SER A 75 7.06 -0.86 -1.53
N THR A 76 7.80 0.24 -1.38
CA THR A 76 9.27 0.23 -1.31
C THR A 76 9.77 -0.57 -0.09
N VAL A 77 9.19 -0.35 1.10
CA VAL A 77 9.55 -1.10 2.31
C VAL A 77 9.26 -2.59 2.15
N LEU A 78 8.08 -2.95 1.62
CA LEU A 78 7.71 -4.35 1.37
C LEU A 78 8.68 -5.02 0.39
N ARG A 79 9.00 -4.36 -0.73
CA ARG A 79 9.94 -4.88 -1.73
C ARG A 79 11.35 -5.04 -1.16
N ALA A 80 11.82 -4.07 -0.39
CA ALA A 80 13.13 -4.15 0.27
C ALA A 80 13.20 -5.32 1.26
N PHE A 81 12.13 -5.53 2.05
CA PHE A 81 12.01 -6.68 2.95
C PHE A 81 12.06 -8.00 2.18
N CYS A 82 11.24 -8.16 1.13
CA CYS A 82 11.22 -9.39 0.34
C CYS A 82 12.56 -9.67 -0.33
N LYS A 83 13.23 -8.64 -0.87
CA LYS A 83 14.57 -8.75 -1.44
C LYS A 83 15.58 -9.25 -0.41
N LYS A 84 15.57 -8.69 0.81
CA LYS A 84 16.47 -9.08 1.91
C LYS A 84 16.25 -10.54 2.34
N HIS A 85 14.99 -10.99 2.33
CA HIS A 85 14.60 -12.34 2.77
C HIS A 85 14.51 -13.36 1.62
N ARG A 86 14.91 -12.99 0.39
CA ARG A 86 14.85 -13.84 -0.82
C ARG A 86 13.45 -14.40 -1.09
N ILE A 87 12.42 -13.60 -0.81
CA ILE A 87 11.03 -13.94 -1.07
C ILE A 87 10.69 -13.51 -2.51
N PRO A 88 10.24 -14.42 -3.39
CA PRO A 88 9.85 -14.08 -4.75
C PRO A 88 8.49 -13.39 -4.76
N ILE A 89 8.45 -12.12 -5.21
CA ILE A 89 7.23 -11.30 -5.31
C ILE A 89 7.09 -10.66 -6.68
#